data_AF-A0A535M5A5-F1
#
_entry.id   AF-A0A535M5A5-F1
#
_cell.length_a   1.000
_cell.length_b   1.000
_cell.length_c   1.000
_cell.angle_alpha   90.00
_cell.angle_beta   90.00
_cell.angle_gamma   90.00
#
_symmetry.space_group_name_H-M   'P 1'
#
loop_
_entity.id
_entity.type
_entity.pdbx_description
1 polymer ?
#
loop_
_entity_poly.entity_id
_entity_poly.type
_entity_poly.pdbx_seq_one_letter_code
_entity_poly.pdbx_strand_id
1 'polypeptide(L)' 'MFVSRCVSFASLSLVLGLVGCDRQPLDPLEASSVGPNGLRAPSGTDAKPSTSSTIDITWTDNSPPNEAGFRIERSAT' A
#
# COMPACT_ATOMS: atom_id res chain seq x y z
N MET A 1 4.46 -13.10 -9.98
CA MET A 1 5.67 -12.65 -10.70
C MET A 1 6.71 -12.34 -9.64
N PHE A 2 7.54 -13.33 -9.28
CA PHE A 2 8.48 -13.23 -8.16
C PHE A 2 9.81 -12.68 -8.67
N VAL A 3 10.21 -11.50 -8.19
CA VAL A 3 11.49 -10.89 -8.51
C VAL A 3 12.57 -11.61 -7.70
N SER A 4 13.37 -12.45 -8.37
CA SER A 4 14.48 -13.18 -7.77
C SER A 4 15.70 -12.25 -7.67
N ARG A 5 16.03 -11.76 -6.47
CA ARG A 5 17.30 -11.07 -6.22
C ARG A 5 18.34 -12.11 -5.80
N CYS A 6 19.13 -12.56 -6.78
CA CYS A 6 20.30 -13.40 -6.54
C CYS A 6 21.39 -12.52 -5.90
N VAL A 7 21.62 -12.65 -4.59
CA VAL A 7 22.76 -12.01 -3.93
C VAL A 7 24.01 -12.85 -4.22
N SER A 8 24.94 -12.26 -4.97
CA SER A 8 26.22 -12.86 -5.35
C SER A 8 27.09 -13.11 -4.11
N PHE A 9 27.39 -14.38 -3.81
CA PHE A 9 28.43 -14.75 -2.85
C PHE A 9 29.71 -15.09 -3.60
N ALA A 10 30.56 -14.08 -3.81
CA ALA A 10 31.95 -14.29 -4.14
C ALA A 10 32.71 -14.58 -2.84
N SER A 11 32.87 -15.85 -2.47
CA SER A 11 34.10 -16.33 -1.82
C SER A 11 34.07 -17.84 -1.67
N LEU A 12 35.22 -18.43 -1.98
CA LEU A 12 35.51 -19.85 -2.07
C LEU A 12 35.48 -20.49 -0.66
N SER A 13 34.48 -21.32 -0.35
CA SER A 13 34.59 -22.43 0.61
C SER A 13 33.36 -23.32 0.54
N LEU A 14 33.60 -24.60 0.28
CA LEU A 14 32.64 -25.69 0.22
C LEU A 14 31.98 -25.88 1.60
N VAL A 15 30.93 -25.13 1.87
CA VAL A 15 29.94 -25.48 2.88
C VAL A 15 28.68 -25.74 2.08
N LEU A 16 28.16 -26.97 2.15
CA LEU A 16 26.84 -27.32 1.64
C LEU A 16 25.81 -26.62 2.55
N GLY A 17 25.78 -25.30 2.46
CA GLY A 17 24.84 -24.44 3.15
C GLY A 17 23.49 -24.72 2.55
N LEU A 18 22.55 -25.10 3.41
CA LEU A 18 21.13 -24.98 3.13
C LEU A 18 20.93 -23.64 2.42
N VAL A 19 20.64 -23.68 1.12
CA VAL A 19 20.07 -22.54 0.41
C VAL A 19 18.68 -22.40 1.00
N GLY A 20 18.61 -21.86 2.20
CA GLY A 20 17.40 -21.30 2.74
C GLY A 20 17.06 -20.18 1.78
N CYS A 21 16.10 -20.41 0.89
CA CYS A 21 15.30 -19.32 0.40
C CYS A 21 14.71 -18.68 1.66
N ASP A 22 15.33 -17.61 2.13
CA ASP A 22 14.82 -16.82 3.24
C ASP A 22 13.51 -16.20 2.77
N ARG A 23 12.43 -16.97 2.89
CA ARG A 23 11.08 -16.48 2.77
C ARG A 23 10.84 -15.76 4.07
N GLN A 24 11.30 -14.52 4.16
CA GLN A 24 10.89 -13.65 5.25
C GLN A 24 9.36 -13.64 5.22
N PRO A 25 8.67 -14.24 6.21
CA PRO A 25 7.24 -14.07 6.34
C PRO A 25 7.06 -12.58 6.57
N LEU A 26 6.24 -11.93 5.75
CA LEU A 26 5.91 -10.53 5.98
C LEU A 26 5.30 -10.47 7.40
N ASP A 27 5.98 -9.80 8.32
CA ASP A 27 5.49 -9.62 9.68
C ASP A 27 4.05 -9.06 9.61
N PRO A 28 3.06 -9.65 10.31
CA PRO A 28 1.66 -9.20 10.24
C PRO A 28 1.43 -7.78 10.78
N LEU A 29 2.46 -7.10 11.30
CA LEU A 29 2.35 -5.78 11.91
C LEU A 29 2.29 -4.64 10.89
N GLU A 30 2.58 -4.92 9.61
CA GLU A 30 2.36 -3.99 8.49
C GLU A 30 0.99 -4.16 7.82
N ALA A 31 0.10 -5.02 8.36
CA ALA A 31 -1.26 -5.21 7.85
C ALA A 31 -2.25 -4.24 8.52
N SER A 32 -1.91 -2.95 8.58
CA SER A 32 -2.76 -1.93 9.20
C SER A 32 -3.14 -0.82 8.21
N SER A 33 -3.56 -1.16 6.99
CA SER A 33 -4.37 -0.25 6.16
C SER A 33 -4.98 -0.87 4.89
N VAL A 34 -4.82 -2.18 4.66
CA VAL A 34 -5.16 -2.80 3.37
C VAL A 34 -6.52 -3.48 3.45
N GLY A 35 -7.51 -2.94 2.73
CA GLY A 35 -8.85 -3.50 2.58
C GLY A 35 -8.91 -4.71 1.65
N PRO A 36 -10.06 -5.39 1.57
CA PRO A 36 -10.28 -6.46 0.60
C PRO A 36 -10.07 -5.88 -0.81
N ASN A 37 -9.19 -6.53 -1.59
CA ASN A 37 -8.67 -6.11 -2.91
C ASN A 37 -7.43 -5.22 -2.92
N GLY A 38 -6.74 -5.05 -1.78
CA GLY A 38 -5.50 -4.27 -1.75
C GLY A 38 -5.72 -2.76 -1.65
N LEU A 39 -6.97 -2.33 -1.47
CA LEU A 39 -7.33 -0.91 -1.39
C LEU A 39 -6.76 -0.31 -0.10
N ARG A 40 -6.23 0.91 -0.19
CA ARG A 40 -5.68 1.63 0.96
C ARG A 40 -6.53 2.86 1.21
N ALA A 41 -6.81 3.15 2.48
CA ALA A 41 -7.57 4.34 2.83
C ALA A 41 -6.90 5.61 2.27
N PRO A 42 -7.66 6.57 1.72
CA PRO A 42 -7.12 7.85 1.31
C PRO A 42 -6.63 8.63 2.54
N SER A 43 -5.71 9.57 2.33
CA SER A 43 -5.14 10.38 3.41
C SER A 43 -5.11 11.86 3.06
N GLY A 44 -4.97 12.71 4.07
CA GLY A 44 -4.84 14.16 3.88
C GLY A 44 -6.08 14.80 3.27
N THR A 45 -7.28 14.38 3.71
CA THR A 45 -8.54 14.96 3.23
C THR A 45 -8.67 16.41 3.70
N ASP A 46 -8.91 17.32 2.75
CA ASP A 46 -9.18 18.74 2.98
C ASP A 46 -10.42 19.17 2.20
N ALA A 47 -11.27 19.99 2.81
CA ALA A 47 -12.52 20.47 2.23
C ALA A 47 -12.58 22.00 2.32
N LYS A 48 -12.64 22.67 1.17
CA LYS A 48 -12.61 24.13 1.08
C LYS A 48 -13.84 24.66 0.34
N PRO A 49 -14.57 25.64 0.89
CA PRO A 49 -15.62 26.32 0.14
C PRO A 49 -15.00 27.00 -1.08
N SER A 50 -15.55 26.71 -2.26
CA SER A 50 -15.11 27.32 -3.52
C SER A 50 -16.08 28.43 -3.95
N THR A 51 -17.38 28.19 -3.71
CA THR A 51 -18.45 29.16 -3.94
C THR A 51 -19.45 29.11 -2.78
N SER A 52 -20.54 29.88 -2.85
CA SER A 52 -21.63 29.82 -1.86
C SER A 52 -22.36 28.47 -1.82
N SER A 53 -22.20 27.63 -2.85
CA SER A 53 -22.90 26.33 -2.97
C SER A 53 -22.00 25.16 -3.36
N THR A 54 -20.68 25.35 -3.43
CA THR A 54 -19.72 24.32 -3.84
C THR A 54 -18.59 24.22 -2.85
N ILE A 55 -18.21 22.98 -2.54
CA ILE A 55 -17.04 22.65 -1.71
C ILE A 55 -16.11 21.80 -2.56
N ASP A 56 -14.85 22.23 -2.66
CA ASP A 56 -13.78 21.45 -3.27
C ASP A 56 -13.21 20.52 -2.19
N ILE A 57 -13.21 19.22 -2.46
CA ILE A 57 -12.67 18.19 -1.57
C ILE A 57 -11.45 17.58 -2.25
N THR A 58 -10.32 17.57 -1.57
CA THR A 58 -9.07 16.99 -2.05
C THR A 58 -8.59 15.92 -1.08
N TRP A 59 -7.95 14.88 -1.60
CA TRP A 59 -7.31 13.81 -0.81
C TRP A 59 -6.18 13.18 -1.62
N THR A 60 -5.29 12.45 -0.94
CA THR A 60 -4.29 11.60 -1.57
C THR A 60 -4.87 10.21 -1.77
N ASP A 61 -4.95 9.76 -3.02
CA ASP A 61 -5.25 8.36 -3.34
C ASP A 61 -4.01 7.50 -3.03
N ASN A 62 -4.28 6.42 -2.31
CA ASN A 62 -3.33 5.51 -1.74
C ASN A 62 -3.49 4.10 -2.34
N SER A 63 -4.53 3.86 -3.11
CA SER A 63 -4.92 2.56 -3.62
C SER A 63 -4.21 2.19 -4.93
N PRO A 64 -4.09 0.89 -5.22
CA PRO A 64 -3.71 0.41 -6.54
C PRO A 64 -4.82 0.69 -7.58
N PRO A 65 -4.51 0.67 -8.90
CA PRO A 65 -5.42 1.12 -9.96
C PRO A 65 -6.72 0.32 -10.14
N ASN A 66 -6.88 -0.82 -9.45
CA ASN A 66 -8.04 -1.69 -9.54
C ASN A 66 -9.19 -1.29 -8.60
N GLU A 67 -9.21 -0.04 -8.15
CA GLU A 67 -10.34 0.53 -7.41
C GLU A 67 -11.47 0.98 -8.34
N ALA A 68 -12.71 0.96 -7.83
CA ALA A 68 -13.86 1.52 -8.54
C ALA A 68 -14.01 3.04 -8.34
N GLY A 69 -13.35 3.59 -7.30
CA GLY A 69 -13.39 4.99 -6.90
C GLY A 69 -13.86 5.19 -5.45
N PHE A 70 -14.22 6.45 -5.13
CA PHE A 70 -14.56 6.89 -3.78
C PHE A 70 -16.06 7.20 -3.62
N ARG A 71 -16.60 6.92 -2.42
CA ARG A 71 -17.90 7.41 -2.00
C ARG A 71 -17.71 8.63 -1.11
N ILE A 72 -18.30 9.75 -1.50
CA ILE A 72 -18.35 10.96 -0.67
C ILE A 72 -19.63 10.94 0.16
N GLU A 73 -19.47 11.06 1.47
CA GLU A 73 -20.58 11.14 2.42
C GLU A 73 -20.60 12.50 3.10
N ARG A 74 -21.79 12.98 3.48
CA ARG A 74 -21.97 14.28 4.15
C ARG A 74 -22.96 14.14 5.30
N SER A 75 -22.70 14.85 6.40
CA SER A 75 -23.65 15.08 7.49
C SER A 75 -23.89 16.59 7.66
N ALA A 76 -25.13 16.97 7.96
CA ALA A 76 -25.50 18.36 8.27
C ALA A 76 -25.72 18.57 9.79
N THR A 77 -25.29 17.61 10.60
CA THR A 77 -25.52 17.51 12.06
C THR A 77 -24.29 16.91 12.69
#